data_AF-A0A6G0VIJ5-F1
#
_entry.id   AF-A0A6G0VIJ5-F1
#
_cell.length_a   1.000
_cell.length_b   1.000
_cell.length_c   1.000
_cell.angle_alpha   90.00
_cell.angle_beta   90.00
_cell.angle_gamma   90.00
#
_symmetry.space_group_name_H-M   'P 1'
#
loop_
_entity.id
_entity.type
_entity.pdbx_description
1 polymer ?
#
loop_
_entity_poly.entity_id
_entity_poly.type
_entity_poly.pdbx_seq_one_letter_code
_entity_poly.pdbx_strand_id
1 'polypeptide(L)'
;MSFMGAIGYIMTGSGLKELLSIIYAPNTVEKMFTGHAYARAVRGHGLGQIIDILKNFSSEPPLLEEICNKNNITQLNEKLKTQLHKLEKNGATSKLWVQYFHMVCLMKEFIMAERMGNWNLHIQCIQKMIPFLHASGHFPYAKACQLYLNDMANLKNKMTIDEYAKFIDQSHFTIRRTNLFWCGNFTDMTIEQTLMRSMKTIGGLTHGRGITDATLTKWVQGLPSTHDVCETLEKYCGVYMANSDQYVDKRPSRISRDESDLKKLLEWFSFHPPFPIVNNIISIATGIVGDKRVNCYKANEIGLTEMKKMIGLTH
;
A
#
# COMPACT_ATOMS: atom_id res chain seq x y z
N MET A 1 0.05 -9.10 -9.94
CA MET A 1 -0.42 -7.70 -9.84
C MET A 1 -0.98 -7.51 -8.44
N SER A 2 -0.35 -6.66 -7.62
CA SER A 2 -0.83 -6.33 -6.27
C SER A 2 -2.06 -5.41 -6.31
N PHE A 3 -2.62 -5.02 -5.16
CA PHE A 3 -3.69 -4.01 -5.12
C PHE A 3 -3.27 -2.67 -5.76
N MET A 4 -1.99 -2.28 -5.67
CA MET A 4 -1.43 -1.15 -6.42
C MET A 4 -1.45 -1.38 -7.92
N GLY A 5 -1.33 -2.63 -8.37
CA GLY A 5 -1.53 -3.00 -9.76
C GLY A 5 -2.96 -2.76 -10.23
N ALA A 6 -3.96 -3.07 -9.38
CA ALA A 6 -5.36 -2.75 -9.66
C ALA A 6 -5.60 -1.23 -9.75
N ILE A 7 -4.97 -0.44 -8.87
CA ILE A 7 -4.98 1.03 -8.94
C ILE A 7 -4.42 1.50 -10.30
N GLY A 8 -3.23 1.01 -10.69
CA GLY A 8 -2.61 1.35 -11.98
C GLY A 8 -3.49 0.99 -13.18
N TYR A 9 -4.09 -0.20 -13.16
CA TYR A 9 -4.99 -0.65 -14.21
C TYR A 9 -6.23 0.26 -14.33
N ILE A 10 -6.93 0.51 -13.22
CA ILE A 10 -8.13 1.35 -13.20
C ILE A 10 -7.83 2.79 -13.64
N MET A 11 -6.64 3.29 -13.30
CA MET A 11 -6.18 4.64 -13.64
C MET A 11 -5.47 4.74 -14.99
N THR A 12 -5.44 3.66 -15.78
CA THR A 12 -4.79 3.68 -17.09
C THR A 12 -5.45 4.71 -18.02
N GLY A 13 -4.64 5.55 -18.65
CA GLY A 13 -5.11 6.63 -19.52
C GLY A 13 -5.67 7.87 -18.80
N SER A 14 -5.77 7.86 -17.46
CA SER A 14 -6.32 9.00 -16.70
C SER A 14 -5.43 10.25 -16.66
N GLY A 15 -4.13 10.11 -16.93
CA GLY A 15 -3.12 11.14 -16.65
C GLY A 15 -2.24 10.82 -15.44
N LEU A 16 -2.54 9.76 -14.67
CA LEU A 16 -1.76 9.38 -13.48
C LEU A 16 -0.32 8.94 -13.84
N LYS A 17 -0.12 8.30 -15.00
CA LYS A 17 1.22 7.88 -15.44
C LYS A 17 2.10 9.10 -15.69
N GLU A 18 1.56 10.09 -16.38
CA GLU A 18 2.19 11.36 -16.73
C GLU A 18 2.52 12.14 -15.46
N LEU A 19 1.56 12.26 -14.53
CA LEU A 19 1.76 12.88 -13.22
C LEU A 19 2.94 12.25 -12.46
N LEU A 20 2.94 10.93 -12.30
CA LEU A 20 4.01 10.25 -11.54
C LEU A 20 5.34 10.27 -12.29
N SER A 21 5.33 10.43 -13.62
CA SER A 21 6.53 10.56 -14.44
C SER A 21 7.26 11.90 -14.24
N ILE A 22 6.63 12.87 -13.57
CA ILE A 22 7.30 14.12 -13.15
C ILE A 22 8.37 13.86 -12.08
N ILE A 23 8.17 12.86 -11.24
CA ILE A 23 9.03 12.56 -10.08
C ILE A 23 9.75 11.21 -10.18
N TYR A 24 9.37 10.37 -11.15
CA TYR A 24 9.99 9.08 -11.43
C TYR A 24 10.20 8.89 -12.93
N ALA A 25 11.21 8.10 -13.31
CA ALA A 25 11.39 7.71 -14.71
C ALA A 25 10.18 6.90 -15.22
N PRO A 26 9.74 7.05 -16.47
CA PRO A 26 8.54 6.36 -17.00
C PRO A 26 8.54 4.84 -16.82
N ASN A 27 9.67 4.18 -17.08
CA ASN A 27 9.85 2.73 -16.87
C ASN A 27 9.69 2.32 -15.38
N THR A 28 9.97 3.24 -14.46
CA THR A 28 9.74 3.01 -13.03
C THR A 28 8.25 3.11 -12.70
N VAL A 29 7.54 4.07 -13.28
CA VAL A 29 6.08 4.22 -13.09
C VAL A 29 5.33 2.99 -13.62
N GLU A 30 5.75 2.42 -14.74
CA GLU A 30 5.18 1.16 -15.24
C GLU A 30 5.35 0.02 -14.24
N LYS A 31 6.56 -0.14 -13.67
CA LYS A 31 6.80 -1.13 -12.61
C LYS A 31 6.01 -0.85 -11.33
N MET A 32 5.69 0.41 -11.04
CA MET A 32 4.80 0.78 -9.93
C MET A 32 3.37 0.31 -10.23
N PHE A 33 2.89 0.54 -11.45
CA PHE A 33 1.54 0.15 -11.90
C PHE A 33 1.37 -1.34 -12.13
N THR A 34 2.45 -2.12 -12.20
CA THR A 34 2.36 -3.58 -12.17
C THR A 34 2.49 -4.16 -10.75
N GLY A 35 2.81 -3.31 -9.76
CA GLY A 35 3.03 -3.69 -8.37
C GLY A 35 4.42 -4.25 -8.06
N HIS A 36 5.38 -4.19 -8.99
CA HIS A 36 6.75 -4.69 -8.81
C HIS A 36 7.69 -3.72 -8.09
N ALA A 37 7.32 -2.44 -7.97
CA ALA A 37 8.10 -1.42 -7.28
C ALA A 37 7.40 -0.92 -6.01
N TYR A 38 7.11 -1.81 -5.06
CA TYR A 38 6.28 -1.56 -3.87
C TYR A 38 6.57 -0.22 -3.17
N ALA A 39 7.80 0.01 -2.68
CA ALA A 39 8.12 1.21 -1.91
C ALA A 39 7.96 2.51 -2.72
N ARG A 40 8.26 2.46 -4.02
CA ARG A 40 8.09 3.61 -4.92
C ARG A 40 6.62 3.85 -5.23
N ALA A 41 5.84 2.78 -5.41
CA ALA A 41 4.40 2.83 -5.64
C ALA A 41 3.65 3.43 -4.44
N VAL A 42 3.93 2.97 -3.21
CA VAL A 42 3.35 3.52 -1.98
C VAL A 42 3.63 5.03 -1.87
N ARG A 43 4.88 5.45 -2.07
CA ARG A 43 5.24 6.87 -2.07
C ARG A 43 4.55 7.66 -3.19
N GLY A 44 4.63 7.17 -4.42
CA GLY A 44 4.08 7.86 -5.60
C GLY A 44 2.57 8.06 -5.49
N HIS A 45 1.84 7.01 -5.15
CA HIS A 45 0.40 7.10 -4.91
C HIS A 45 0.08 8.00 -3.72
N GLY A 46 0.86 7.91 -2.64
CA GLY A 46 0.72 8.76 -1.46
C GLY A 46 0.87 10.25 -1.77
N LEU A 47 1.87 10.64 -2.56
CA LEU A 47 2.07 12.01 -3.01
C LEU A 47 0.97 12.45 -3.98
N GLY A 48 0.61 11.60 -4.95
CA GLY A 48 -0.44 11.91 -5.94
C GLY A 48 -1.83 12.11 -5.34
N GLN A 49 -2.12 11.51 -4.17
CA GLN A 49 -3.40 11.65 -3.45
C GLN A 49 -3.57 13.03 -2.77
N ILE A 50 -2.46 13.64 -2.35
CA ILE A 50 -2.44 14.75 -1.36
C ILE A 50 -2.81 16.11 -1.97
N ILE A 51 -2.80 16.25 -3.29
CA ILE A 51 -2.40 17.54 -3.85
C ILE A 51 -3.53 18.55 -4.09
N ASP A 52 -4.79 18.12 -4.19
CA ASP A 52 -5.88 19.06 -4.49
C ASP A 52 -6.92 19.18 -3.37
N ILE A 53 -7.20 18.08 -2.65
CA ILE A 53 -8.11 18.12 -1.49
C ILE A 53 -7.51 18.93 -0.34
N LEU A 54 -6.19 18.87 -0.13
CA LEU A 54 -5.50 19.62 0.93
C LEU A 54 -5.24 21.09 0.59
N LYS A 55 -5.32 21.51 -0.68
CA LYS A 55 -5.31 22.95 -1.01
C LYS A 55 -6.49 23.67 -0.36
N ASN A 56 -7.66 23.02 -0.35
CA ASN A 56 -8.86 23.55 0.32
C ASN A 56 -8.73 23.56 1.86
N PHE A 57 -7.82 22.78 2.43
CA PHE A 57 -7.45 22.83 3.86
C PHE A 57 -6.21 23.70 4.13
N SER A 58 -5.53 24.20 3.10
CA SER A 58 -4.32 25.02 3.26
C SER A 58 -4.63 26.45 3.70
N SER A 59 -5.86 26.92 3.52
CA SER A 59 -6.30 28.23 4.02
C SER A 59 -6.46 28.26 5.53
N GLU A 60 -6.83 27.14 6.16
CA GLU A 60 -6.93 26.97 7.62
C GLU A 60 -6.42 25.57 8.00
N PRO A 61 -5.09 25.36 8.03
CA PRO A 61 -4.53 24.08 8.42
C PRO A 61 -4.84 23.81 9.90
N PRO A 62 -5.43 22.64 10.24
CA PRO A 62 -5.75 22.34 11.63
C PRO A 62 -4.47 22.24 12.47
N LEU A 63 -4.47 22.86 13.64
CA LEU A 63 -3.35 22.78 14.59
C LEU A 63 -3.20 21.35 15.11
N LEU A 64 -1.97 20.95 15.47
CA LEU A 64 -1.70 19.60 15.99
C LEU A 64 -2.60 19.26 17.20
N GLU A 65 -2.83 20.24 18.08
CA GLU A 65 -3.69 20.11 19.25
C GLU A 65 -5.18 19.93 18.88
N GLU A 66 -5.62 20.58 17.79
CA GLU A 66 -6.97 20.39 17.25
C GLU A 66 -7.12 18.99 16.64
N ILE A 67 -6.09 18.47 15.97
CA ILE A 67 -6.08 17.09 15.46
C ILE A 67 -6.07 16.09 16.62
N CYS A 68 -5.41 16.37 17.74
CA CYS A 68 -5.43 15.45 18.88
C CYS A 68 -6.80 15.34 19.57
N ASN A 69 -7.70 16.31 19.34
CA ASN A 69 -9.07 16.24 19.86
C ASN A 69 -9.95 15.37 18.94
N LYS A 70 -10.44 14.24 19.46
CA LYS A 70 -11.27 13.27 18.70
C LYS A 70 -12.46 13.92 17.99
N ASN A 71 -13.10 14.92 18.62
CA ASN A 71 -14.28 15.60 18.07
C ASN A 71 -13.95 16.44 16.82
N ASN A 72 -12.76 17.03 16.77
CA ASN A 72 -12.31 17.83 15.63
C ASN A 72 -11.90 16.93 14.46
N ILE A 73 -11.28 15.77 14.72
CA ILE A 73 -11.00 14.76 13.68
C ILE A 73 -12.32 14.26 13.05
N THR A 74 -13.35 14.00 13.85
CA THR A 74 -14.64 13.56 13.33
C THR A 74 -15.27 14.63 12.43
N GLN A 75 -15.25 15.90 12.83
CA GLN A 75 -15.75 17.01 12.02
C GLN A 75 -14.92 17.19 10.72
N LEU A 76 -13.59 17.07 10.80
CA LEU A 76 -12.71 17.14 9.64
C LEU A 76 -13.02 16.03 8.63
N ASN A 77 -13.22 14.80 9.12
CA ASN A 77 -13.60 13.66 8.30
C ASN A 77 -14.96 13.87 7.63
N GLU A 78 -15.94 14.45 8.32
CA GLU A 78 -17.24 14.78 7.75
C GLU A 78 -17.15 15.87 6.68
N LYS A 79 -16.37 16.93 6.93
CA LYS A 79 -16.08 17.98 5.94
C LYS A 79 -15.42 17.39 4.70
N LEU A 80 -14.41 16.55 4.88
CA LEU A 80 -13.69 15.89 3.78
C LEU A 80 -14.62 14.99 2.96
N LYS A 81 -15.44 14.16 3.61
CA LYS A 81 -16.46 13.33 2.94
C LYS A 81 -17.44 14.18 2.13
N THR A 82 -17.92 15.28 2.71
CA THR A 82 -18.85 16.20 2.05
C THR A 82 -18.22 16.83 0.80
N GLN A 83 -16.95 17.23 0.87
CA GLN A 83 -16.23 17.79 -0.28
C GLN A 83 -15.98 16.74 -1.36
N LEU A 84 -15.58 15.52 -0.99
CA LEU A 84 -15.43 14.43 -1.95
C LEU A 84 -16.73 14.16 -2.70
N HIS A 85 -17.86 14.09 -2.01
CA HIS A 85 -19.17 13.93 -2.65
C HIS A 85 -19.58 15.09 -3.55
N LYS A 86 -19.14 16.32 -3.27
CA LYS A 86 -19.34 17.45 -4.19
C LYS A 86 -18.51 17.27 -5.46
N LEU A 87 -17.24 16.89 -5.33
CA LEU A 87 -16.34 16.65 -6.46
C LEU A 87 -16.82 15.49 -7.35
N GLU A 88 -17.37 14.42 -6.78
CA GLU A 88 -17.95 13.31 -7.55
C GLU A 88 -19.06 13.77 -8.51
N LYS A 89 -19.79 14.84 -8.17
CA LYS A 89 -20.88 15.39 -9.00
C LYS A 89 -20.39 16.20 -10.20
N ASN A 90 -19.11 16.57 -10.24
CA ASN A 90 -18.55 17.31 -11.38
C ASN A 90 -18.50 16.46 -12.66
N GLY A 91 -18.56 15.13 -12.54
CA GLY A 91 -18.73 14.21 -13.66
C GLY A 91 -17.79 12.99 -13.61
N ALA A 92 -17.70 12.25 -14.71
CA ALA A 92 -17.06 10.93 -14.73
C ALA A 92 -15.56 10.99 -14.40
N THR A 93 -14.85 11.99 -14.91
CA THR A 93 -13.42 12.20 -14.62
C THR A 93 -13.18 12.48 -13.14
N SER A 94 -13.96 13.40 -12.56
CA SER A 94 -13.85 13.74 -11.14
C SER A 94 -14.18 12.54 -10.25
N LYS A 95 -15.22 11.76 -10.60
CA LYS A 95 -15.56 10.51 -9.91
C LYS A 95 -14.43 9.47 -9.98
N LEU A 96 -13.70 9.37 -11.11
CA LEU A 96 -12.52 8.50 -11.19
C LEU A 96 -11.42 8.92 -10.21
N TRP A 97 -11.10 10.22 -10.13
CA TRP A 97 -10.06 10.73 -9.24
C TRP A 97 -10.45 10.65 -7.76
N VAL A 98 -11.73 10.79 -7.42
CA VAL A 98 -12.23 10.51 -6.06
C VAL A 98 -12.14 9.01 -5.74
N GLN A 99 -12.48 8.13 -6.69
CA GLN A 99 -12.29 6.70 -6.51
C GLN A 99 -10.80 6.35 -6.29
N TYR A 100 -9.89 6.95 -7.07
CA TYR A 100 -8.45 6.82 -6.86
C TYR A 100 -8.05 7.24 -5.44
N PHE A 101 -8.55 8.37 -4.94
CA PHE A 101 -8.31 8.82 -3.58
C PHE A 101 -8.74 7.74 -2.56
N HIS A 102 -9.93 7.16 -2.71
CA HIS A 102 -10.40 6.09 -1.83
C HIS A 102 -9.55 4.82 -1.90
N MET A 103 -9.10 4.43 -3.10
CA MET A 103 -8.21 3.28 -3.25
C MET A 103 -6.86 3.51 -2.57
N VAL A 104 -6.26 4.70 -2.70
CA VAL A 104 -5.00 5.02 -2.02
C VAL A 104 -5.18 5.09 -0.49
N CYS A 105 -6.31 5.62 0.00
CA CYS A 105 -6.68 5.53 1.42
C CYS A 105 -6.75 4.07 1.89
N LEU A 106 -7.44 3.20 1.15
CA LEU A 106 -7.58 1.78 1.48
C LEU A 106 -6.22 1.06 1.50
N MET A 107 -5.33 1.38 0.56
CA MET A 107 -3.96 0.88 0.56
C MET A 107 -3.21 1.30 1.85
N LYS A 108 -3.32 2.57 2.25
CA LYS A 108 -2.70 3.10 3.47
C LYS A 108 -3.29 2.46 4.74
N GLU A 109 -4.62 2.28 4.80
CA GLU A 109 -5.31 1.59 5.91
C GLU A 109 -4.86 0.13 6.05
N PHE A 110 -4.68 -0.57 4.93
CA PHE A 110 -4.16 -1.94 4.95
C PHE A 110 -2.72 -2.01 5.47
N ILE A 111 -1.85 -1.12 5.01
CA ILE A 111 -0.48 -1.00 5.54
C ILE A 111 -0.53 -0.68 7.04
N MET A 112 -1.38 0.26 7.45
CA MET A 112 -1.58 0.64 8.84
C MET A 112 -2.00 -0.55 9.72
N ALA A 113 -2.95 -1.36 9.26
CA ALA A 113 -3.40 -2.56 9.98
C ALA A 113 -2.23 -3.52 10.28
N GLU A 114 -1.36 -3.72 9.30
CA GLU A 114 -0.17 -4.57 9.38
C GLU A 114 0.94 -3.96 10.25
N ARG A 115 1.14 -2.65 10.19
CA ARG A 115 2.11 -1.97 11.07
C ARG A 115 1.68 -2.03 12.54
N MET A 116 0.38 -1.93 12.80
CA MET A 116 -0.22 -1.93 14.14
C MET A 116 -0.48 -3.32 14.70
N GLY A 117 -0.45 -4.35 13.86
CA GLY A 117 -0.97 -5.66 14.24
C GLY A 117 -2.45 -5.63 14.61
N ASN A 118 -3.28 -4.91 13.84
CA ASN A 118 -4.73 -4.93 13.96
C ASN A 118 -5.36 -5.92 12.97
N TRP A 119 -5.71 -7.11 13.46
CA TRP A 119 -6.22 -8.22 12.65
C TRP A 119 -7.57 -7.91 12.01
N ASN A 120 -8.50 -7.35 12.79
CA ASN A 120 -9.84 -7.02 12.31
C ASN A 120 -9.79 -5.99 11.18
N LEU A 121 -8.95 -4.97 11.32
CA LEU A 121 -8.77 -3.95 10.28
C LEU A 121 -8.13 -4.55 9.02
N HIS A 122 -7.16 -5.46 9.17
CA HIS A 122 -6.54 -6.17 8.05
C HIS A 122 -7.59 -6.95 7.22
N ILE A 123 -8.44 -7.73 7.89
CA ILE A 123 -9.53 -8.50 7.25
C ILE A 123 -10.54 -7.57 6.56
N GLN A 124 -10.96 -6.50 7.23
CA GLN A 124 -11.88 -5.51 6.64
C GLN A 124 -11.29 -4.83 5.41
N CYS A 125 -9.99 -4.52 5.42
CA CYS A 125 -9.32 -3.93 4.27
C CYS A 125 -9.33 -4.89 3.08
N ILE A 126 -9.02 -6.17 3.28
CA ILE A 126 -9.06 -7.18 2.22
C ILE A 126 -10.47 -7.29 1.62
N GLN A 127 -11.51 -7.33 2.47
CA GLN A 127 -12.90 -7.33 2.00
C GLN A 127 -13.21 -6.14 1.09
N LYS A 128 -12.77 -4.93 1.46
CA LYS A 128 -12.95 -3.71 0.67
C LYS A 128 -12.08 -3.67 -0.60
N MET A 129 -10.98 -4.41 -0.66
CA MET A 129 -10.10 -4.47 -1.84
C MET A 129 -10.66 -5.38 -2.95
N ILE A 130 -11.41 -6.43 -2.60
CA ILE A 130 -11.91 -7.45 -3.55
C ILE A 130 -12.71 -6.85 -4.73
N PRO A 131 -13.66 -5.91 -4.53
CA PRO A 131 -14.39 -5.31 -5.65
C PRO A 131 -13.45 -4.70 -6.71
N PHE A 132 -12.41 -3.99 -6.28
CA PHE A 132 -11.44 -3.40 -7.21
C PHE A 132 -10.61 -4.46 -7.94
N LEU A 133 -10.29 -5.58 -7.28
CA LEU A 133 -9.60 -6.71 -7.92
C LEU A 133 -10.48 -7.36 -9.01
N HIS A 134 -11.78 -7.50 -8.79
CA HIS A 134 -12.71 -7.96 -9.82
C HIS A 134 -12.81 -6.96 -10.98
N ALA A 135 -12.99 -5.68 -10.68
CA ALA A 135 -13.15 -4.65 -11.71
C ALA A 135 -11.89 -4.43 -12.57
N SER A 136 -10.71 -4.75 -12.03
CA SER A 136 -9.44 -4.72 -12.77
C SER A 136 -9.11 -6.02 -13.50
N GLY A 137 -9.99 -7.03 -13.45
CA GLY A 137 -9.76 -8.34 -14.08
C GLY A 137 -8.72 -9.21 -13.37
N HIS A 138 -8.35 -8.89 -12.13
CA HIS A 138 -7.42 -9.67 -11.31
C HIS A 138 -8.12 -10.79 -10.56
N PHE A 139 -8.85 -11.64 -11.30
CA PHE A 139 -9.65 -12.74 -10.74
C PHE A 139 -8.86 -13.72 -9.87
N PRO A 140 -7.61 -14.12 -10.20
CA PRO A 140 -6.84 -15.01 -9.33
C PRO A 140 -6.58 -14.41 -7.95
N TYR A 141 -6.28 -13.11 -7.88
CA TYR A 141 -6.08 -12.41 -6.60
C TYR A 141 -7.41 -12.24 -5.87
N ALA A 142 -8.48 -11.86 -6.57
CA ALA A 142 -9.81 -11.75 -5.96
C ALA A 142 -10.25 -13.08 -5.34
N LYS A 143 -10.07 -14.21 -6.06
CA LYS A 143 -10.34 -15.56 -5.58
C LYS A 143 -9.47 -15.92 -4.37
N ALA A 144 -8.16 -15.66 -4.44
CA ALA A 144 -7.25 -15.92 -3.32
C ALA A 144 -7.65 -15.12 -2.07
N CYS A 145 -8.02 -13.86 -2.22
CA CYS A 145 -8.53 -13.03 -1.12
C CYS A 145 -9.83 -13.59 -0.53
N GLN A 146 -10.77 -14.05 -1.36
CA GLN A 146 -12.02 -14.66 -0.88
C GLN A 146 -11.76 -15.95 -0.10
N LEU A 147 -10.91 -16.85 -0.63
CA LEU A 147 -10.51 -18.07 0.06
C LEU A 147 -9.82 -17.77 1.39
N TYR A 148 -8.89 -16.82 1.37
CA TYR A 148 -8.23 -16.34 2.58
C TYR A 148 -9.24 -15.84 3.62
N LEU A 149 -10.20 -14.99 3.25
CA LEU A 149 -11.22 -14.50 4.16
C LEU A 149 -12.06 -15.63 4.76
N ASN A 150 -12.41 -16.64 3.97
CA ASN A 150 -13.16 -17.80 4.44
C ASN A 150 -12.33 -18.65 5.41
N ASP A 151 -11.06 -18.87 5.11
CA ASP A 151 -10.14 -19.56 6.02
C ASP A 151 -9.96 -18.79 7.32
N MET A 152 -9.81 -17.46 7.24
CA MET A 152 -9.64 -16.60 8.40
C MET A 152 -10.91 -16.50 9.26
N ALA A 153 -12.11 -16.61 8.66
CA ALA A 153 -13.36 -16.71 9.42
C ALA A 153 -13.44 -18.02 10.23
N ASN A 154 -12.86 -19.11 9.69
CA ASN A 154 -12.80 -20.41 10.35
C ASN A 154 -11.56 -20.59 11.25
N LEU A 155 -10.72 -19.56 11.41
CA LEU A 155 -9.44 -19.64 12.12
C LEU A 155 -9.62 -20.09 13.57
N LYS A 156 -10.68 -19.60 14.24
CA LYS A 156 -11.02 -19.96 15.63
C LYS A 156 -11.25 -21.46 15.82
N ASN A 157 -11.71 -22.15 14.77
CA ASN A 157 -11.98 -23.58 14.82
C ASN A 157 -10.73 -24.43 14.50
N LYS A 158 -9.67 -23.81 13.92
CA LYS A 158 -8.43 -24.47 13.53
C LYS A 158 -7.29 -24.31 14.53
N MET A 159 -7.40 -23.34 15.45
CA MET A 159 -6.38 -23.03 16.46
C MET A 159 -6.88 -23.32 17.88
N THR A 160 -5.96 -23.60 18.80
CA THR A 160 -6.30 -23.61 20.22
C THR A 160 -6.68 -22.21 20.69
N ILE A 161 -7.43 -22.11 21.79
CA ILE A 161 -7.88 -20.82 22.35
C ILE A 161 -6.69 -19.91 22.65
N ASP A 162 -5.61 -20.47 23.21
CA ASP A 162 -4.41 -19.72 23.56
C ASP A 162 -3.64 -19.20 22.34
N GLU A 163 -3.50 -20.02 21.29
CA GLU A 163 -2.85 -19.60 20.05
C GLU A 163 -3.67 -18.54 19.33
N TYR A 164 -4.99 -18.69 19.30
CA TYR A 164 -5.90 -17.71 18.71
C TYR A 164 -5.81 -16.36 19.43
N ALA A 165 -5.81 -16.36 20.77
CA ALA A 165 -5.64 -15.15 21.58
C ALA A 165 -4.26 -14.50 21.35
N LYS A 166 -3.19 -15.29 21.28
CA LYS A 166 -1.84 -14.78 20.94
C LYS A 166 -1.81 -14.16 19.53
N PHE A 167 -2.41 -14.84 18.56
CA PHE A 167 -2.40 -14.41 17.16
C PHE A 167 -3.15 -13.09 16.95
N ILE A 168 -4.36 -12.99 17.51
CA ILE A 168 -5.26 -11.84 17.30
C ILE A 168 -5.07 -10.77 18.38
N ASP A 169 -5.24 -11.13 19.65
CA ASP A 169 -5.31 -10.16 20.75
C ASP A 169 -3.92 -9.63 21.13
N GLN A 170 -2.88 -10.46 21.00
CA GLN A 170 -1.48 -10.06 21.22
C GLN A 170 -0.77 -9.64 19.93
N SER A 171 -1.48 -9.51 18.80
CA SER A 171 -0.94 -9.04 17.52
C SER A 171 0.20 -9.89 16.94
N HIS A 172 0.32 -11.17 17.32
CA HIS A 172 1.36 -12.07 16.79
C HIS A 172 1.19 -12.43 15.31
N PHE A 173 0.12 -12.00 14.64
CA PHE A 173 0.03 -12.11 13.18
C PHE A 173 1.11 -11.29 12.44
N THR A 174 1.66 -10.26 13.10
CA THR A 174 2.72 -9.40 12.54
C THR A 174 4.05 -9.70 13.19
N ILE A 175 5.13 -9.67 12.40
CA ILE A 175 6.47 -9.84 12.97
C ILE A 175 7.00 -8.49 13.45
N ARG A 176 7.45 -8.44 14.69
CA ARG A 176 7.99 -7.25 15.33
C ARG A 176 9.41 -7.50 15.81
N ARG A 177 10.28 -6.52 15.61
CA ARG A 177 11.66 -6.53 16.17
C ARG A 177 11.77 -5.72 17.46
N THR A 178 10.85 -4.79 17.69
CA THR A 178 10.79 -3.93 18.88
C THR A 178 9.36 -3.91 19.40
N ASN A 179 9.15 -3.40 20.62
CA ASN A 179 7.80 -3.28 21.21
C ASN A 179 7.09 -1.97 20.82
N LEU A 180 7.54 -1.30 19.75
CA LEU A 180 6.93 -0.05 19.30
C LEU A 180 5.60 -0.32 18.60
N PHE A 181 4.62 0.56 18.78
CA PHE A 181 3.26 0.36 18.26
C PHE A 181 3.19 0.21 16.73
N TRP A 182 4.03 0.94 15.99
CA TRP A 182 4.02 0.99 14.52
C TRP A 182 5.19 0.21 13.89
N CYS A 183 5.63 -0.89 14.50
CA CYS A 183 6.80 -1.65 14.04
C CYS A 183 6.49 -2.99 13.36
N GLY A 184 5.22 -3.38 13.25
CA GLY A 184 4.81 -4.61 12.57
C GLY A 184 5.34 -4.66 11.15
N ASN A 185 5.90 -5.80 10.76
CA ASN A 185 6.31 -6.10 9.41
C ASN A 185 5.48 -7.27 8.89
N PHE A 186 5.18 -7.22 7.58
CA PHE A 186 4.65 -8.36 6.86
C PHE A 186 5.58 -9.57 7.02
N THR A 187 4.98 -10.74 7.19
CA THR A 187 5.71 -12.01 7.38
C THR A 187 6.64 -12.29 6.20
N ASP A 188 6.11 -12.23 4.97
CA ASP A 188 6.86 -12.44 3.73
C ASP A 188 8.01 -11.43 3.58
N MET A 189 7.77 -10.15 3.86
CA MET A 189 8.82 -9.12 3.83
C MET A 189 9.92 -9.42 4.84
N THR A 190 9.59 -9.93 6.02
CA THR A 190 10.59 -10.31 7.03
C THR A 190 11.39 -11.53 6.59
N ILE A 191 10.73 -12.54 6.03
CA ILE A 191 11.38 -13.71 5.46
C ILE A 191 12.33 -13.27 4.36
N GLU A 192 11.88 -12.46 3.40
CA GLU A 192 12.70 -12.03 2.28
C GLU A 192 13.89 -11.16 2.72
N GLN A 193 13.64 -10.12 3.53
CA GLN A 193 14.65 -9.12 3.88
C GLN A 193 15.60 -9.56 4.99
N THR A 194 15.21 -10.53 5.81
CA THR A 194 16.02 -11.02 6.94
C THR A 194 16.59 -12.39 6.65
N LEU A 195 15.73 -13.39 6.37
CA LEU A 195 16.14 -14.79 6.23
C LEU A 195 16.72 -15.08 4.84
N MET A 196 16.05 -14.65 3.77
CA MET A 196 16.49 -14.93 2.41
C MET A 196 17.64 -14.02 1.98
N ARG A 197 17.72 -12.80 2.53
CA ARG A 197 18.81 -11.88 2.20
C ARG A 197 20.18 -12.47 2.56
N SER A 198 20.33 -13.07 3.73
CA SER A 198 21.58 -13.72 4.14
C SER A 198 21.94 -14.93 3.26
N MET A 199 20.95 -15.62 2.70
CA MET A 199 21.16 -16.69 1.72
C MET A 199 21.58 -16.18 0.33
N LYS A 200 21.16 -14.96 -0.04
CA LYS A 200 21.32 -14.38 -1.39
C LYS A 200 22.51 -13.45 -1.55
N THR A 201 23.08 -12.95 -0.46
CA THR A 201 24.28 -12.11 -0.49
C THR A 201 25.54 -12.90 -0.81
N ILE A 202 26.62 -12.19 -1.20
CA ILE A 202 27.94 -12.77 -1.46
C ILE A 202 28.41 -13.53 -0.20
N GLY A 203 28.75 -14.81 -0.33
CA GLY A 203 29.06 -15.72 0.79
C GLY A 203 27.85 -16.51 1.32
N GLY A 204 26.64 -16.26 0.81
CA GLY A 204 25.42 -17.00 1.11
C GLY A 204 25.22 -18.24 0.21
N LEU A 205 24.20 -19.03 0.54
CA LEU A 205 23.93 -20.34 -0.08
C LEU A 205 23.64 -20.30 -1.59
N THR A 206 23.02 -19.22 -2.07
CA THR A 206 22.48 -19.17 -3.45
C THR A 206 23.41 -18.50 -4.45
N HIS A 207 24.56 -17.99 -4.00
CA HIS A 207 25.54 -17.31 -4.85
C HIS A 207 26.77 -18.21 -5.06
N GLY A 208 26.90 -18.84 -6.24
CA GLY A 208 28.05 -19.68 -6.59
C GLY A 208 27.67 -21.09 -7.08
N ARG A 209 28.38 -22.12 -6.57
CA ARG A 209 28.44 -23.51 -7.11
C ARG A 209 27.17 -24.37 -6.94
N GLY A 210 26.00 -23.75 -6.76
CA GLY A 210 24.72 -24.45 -6.57
C GLY A 210 24.48 -24.92 -5.13
N ILE A 211 23.25 -25.33 -4.87
CA ILE A 211 22.79 -25.79 -3.55
C ILE A 211 22.95 -27.31 -3.51
N THR A 212 23.97 -27.81 -2.81
CA THR A 212 24.08 -29.25 -2.47
C THR A 212 23.65 -29.46 -1.02
N ASP A 213 23.15 -30.66 -0.69
CA ASP A 213 22.69 -30.97 0.67
C ASP A 213 23.78 -30.73 1.72
N ALA A 214 25.03 -31.08 1.43
CA ALA A 214 26.15 -30.81 2.33
C ALA A 214 26.39 -29.31 2.57
N THR A 215 26.17 -28.46 1.56
CA THR A 215 26.32 -27.00 1.68
C THR A 215 25.15 -26.39 2.45
N LEU A 216 23.94 -26.92 2.22
CA LEU A 216 22.74 -26.54 2.98
C LEU A 216 22.89 -26.89 4.47
N THR A 217 23.31 -28.11 4.80
CA THR A 217 23.51 -28.55 6.20
C THR A 217 24.55 -27.70 6.90
N LYS A 218 25.70 -27.43 6.26
CA LYS A 218 26.73 -26.54 6.83
C LYS A 218 26.21 -25.14 7.08
N TRP A 219 25.41 -24.60 6.17
CA TRP A 219 24.84 -23.26 6.32
C TRP A 219 23.81 -23.23 7.45
N VAL A 220 22.87 -24.19 7.51
CA VAL A 220 21.85 -24.25 8.57
C VAL A 220 22.45 -24.42 9.96
N GLN A 221 23.48 -25.27 10.11
CA GLN A 221 24.12 -25.49 11.41
C GLN A 221 25.09 -24.35 11.79
N GLY A 222 25.77 -23.76 10.82
CA GLY A 222 26.76 -22.70 11.06
C GLY A 222 26.15 -21.31 11.25
N LEU A 223 25.01 -21.02 10.61
CA LEU A 223 24.43 -19.68 10.58
C LEU A 223 24.18 -19.09 11.98
N PRO A 224 23.53 -19.79 12.92
CA PRO A 224 23.26 -19.22 14.25
C PRO A 224 24.56 -18.81 14.97
N SER A 225 25.55 -19.71 15.00
CA SER A 225 26.84 -19.44 15.64
C SER A 225 27.62 -18.32 14.94
N THR A 226 27.60 -18.28 13.61
CA THR A 226 28.27 -17.19 12.87
C THR A 226 27.56 -15.84 13.05
N HIS A 227 26.24 -15.84 13.21
CA HIS A 227 25.46 -14.62 13.47
C HIS A 227 25.85 -14.01 14.81
N ASP A 228 25.88 -14.82 15.88
CA ASP A 228 26.25 -14.36 17.23
C ASP A 228 27.69 -13.82 17.27
N VAL A 229 28.62 -14.50 16.59
CA VAL A 229 30.01 -14.06 16.48
C VAL A 229 30.11 -12.74 15.71
N CYS A 230 29.42 -12.60 14.57
CA CYS A 230 29.42 -11.37 13.80
C CYS A 230 28.79 -10.21 14.59
N GLU A 231 27.66 -10.43 15.27
CA GLU A 231 27.01 -9.40 16.09
C GLU A 231 27.93 -8.93 17.21
N THR A 232 28.64 -9.86 17.87
CA THR A 232 29.59 -9.54 18.94
C THR A 232 30.80 -8.78 18.40
N LEU A 233 31.33 -9.17 17.23
CA LEU A 233 32.41 -8.47 16.54
C LEU A 233 32.00 -7.06 16.11
N GLU A 234 30.79 -6.90 15.58
CA GLU A 234 30.26 -5.59 15.20
C GLU A 234 30.15 -4.66 16.42
N LYS A 235 29.65 -5.18 17.55
CA LYS A 235 29.58 -4.47 18.84
C LYS A 235 30.98 -4.09 19.34
N TYR A 236 31.93 -5.02 19.30
CA TYR A 236 33.32 -4.80 19.73
C TYR A 236 34.03 -3.74 18.89
N CYS A 237 33.90 -3.82 17.56
CA CYS A 237 34.54 -2.90 16.62
C CYS A 237 33.82 -1.54 16.52
N GLY A 238 32.71 -1.33 17.25
CA GLY A 238 31.92 -0.10 17.19
C GLY A 238 31.28 0.19 15.83
N VAL A 239 31.29 -0.79 14.91
CA VAL A 239 30.63 -0.72 13.60
C VAL A 239 29.21 -1.29 13.63
N TYR A 240 28.74 -1.73 14.81
CA TYR A 240 27.34 -2.05 15.02
C TYR A 240 26.50 -0.84 14.64
N MET A 241 25.95 -0.87 13.43
CA MET A 241 25.06 0.17 12.94
C MET A 241 23.77 0.06 13.75
N ALA A 242 23.73 0.75 14.89
CA ALA A 242 22.48 1.16 15.49
C ALA A 242 21.79 2.00 14.42
N ASN A 243 20.96 1.36 13.60
CA ASN A 243 20.03 2.07 12.74
C ASN A 243 19.32 3.04 13.68
N SER A 244 19.45 4.34 13.43
CA SER A 244 18.75 5.34 14.22
C SER A 244 17.30 4.89 14.41
N ASP A 245 16.77 4.94 15.63
CA ASP A 245 15.35 4.61 15.91
C ASP A 245 14.37 5.46 15.07
N GLN A 246 14.89 6.47 14.37
CA GLN A 246 14.18 7.25 13.39
C GLN A 246 13.81 6.40 12.15
N TYR A 247 12.50 6.25 11.97
CA TYR A 247 11.88 5.64 10.80
C TYR A 247 12.48 6.21 9.49
N VAL A 248 12.78 5.34 8.52
CA VAL A 248 13.51 5.70 7.28
C VAL A 248 12.83 6.84 6.52
N ASP A 249 11.49 6.90 6.54
CA ASP A 249 10.73 7.95 5.86
C ASP A 249 10.68 9.28 6.64
N LYS A 250 11.08 9.31 7.91
CA LYS A 250 11.23 10.54 8.73
C LYS A 250 12.62 11.16 8.62
N ARG A 251 13.51 10.60 7.81
CA ARG A 251 14.86 11.15 7.61
C ARG A 251 14.76 12.54 6.94
N PRO A 252 15.57 13.53 7.34
CA PRO A 252 15.52 14.88 6.75
C PRO A 252 15.67 14.88 5.23
N SER A 253 16.54 14.02 4.69
CA SER A 253 16.71 13.87 3.24
C SER A 253 15.46 13.33 2.53
N ARG A 254 14.66 12.51 3.20
CA ARG A 254 13.39 12.02 2.68
C ARG A 254 12.33 13.11 2.67
N ILE A 255 12.20 13.83 3.77
CA ILE A 255 11.26 14.96 3.91
C ILE A 255 11.56 16.01 2.83
N SER A 256 12.80 16.47 2.73
CA SER A 256 13.22 17.48 1.74
C SER A 256 12.92 17.05 0.30
N ARG A 257 13.15 15.77 -0.03
CA ARG A 257 12.83 15.24 -1.36
C ARG A 257 11.32 15.19 -1.61
N ASP A 258 10.54 14.78 -0.62
CA ASP A 258 9.08 14.69 -0.72
C ASP A 258 8.46 16.09 -0.88
N GLU A 259 8.97 17.09 -0.17
CA GLU A 259 8.58 18.50 -0.34
C GLU A 259 8.92 19.03 -1.74
N SER A 260 10.12 18.75 -2.26
CA SER A 260 10.52 19.15 -3.62
C SER A 260 9.64 18.50 -4.68
N ASP A 261 9.36 17.20 -4.53
CA ASP A 261 8.52 16.47 -5.48
C ASP A 261 7.06 16.92 -5.39
N LEU A 262 6.55 17.20 -4.19
CA LEU A 262 5.19 17.72 -3.99
C LEU A 262 4.98 19.05 -4.73
N LYS A 263 5.97 19.96 -4.70
CA LYS A 263 5.92 21.23 -5.44
C LYS A 263 5.77 21.02 -6.95
N LYS A 264 6.55 20.09 -7.53
CA LYS A 264 6.46 19.77 -8.97
C LYS A 264 5.09 19.21 -9.35
N LEU A 265 4.53 18.35 -8.50
CA LEU A 265 3.21 17.78 -8.75
C LEU A 265 2.10 18.83 -8.58
N LEU A 266 2.22 19.72 -7.60
CA LEU A 266 1.32 20.87 -7.39
C LEU A 266 1.28 21.78 -8.61
N GLU A 267 2.45 22.07 -9.17
CA GLU A 267 2.61 22.83 -10.41
C GLU A 267 1.95 22.10 -11.59
N TRP A 268 2.17 20.79 -11.73
CA TRP A 268 1.53 20.02 -12.80
C TRP A 268 -0.01 20.04 -12.72
N PHE A 269 -0.57 19.91 -11.51
CA PHE A 269 -2.02 19.96 -11.29
C PHE A 269 -2.62 21.36 -11.49
N SER A 270 -1.85 22.44 -11.43
CA SER A 270 -2.36 23.78 -11.75
C SER A 270 -2.73 23.90 -13.23
N PHE A 271 -1.98 23.21 -14.09
CA PHE A 271 -2.25 23.11 -15.53
C PHE A 271 -3.23 21.99 -15.88
N HIS A 272 -3.31 20.93 -15.06
CA HIS A 272 -4.14 19.75 -15.31
C HIS A 272 -5.05 19.46 -14.11
N PRO A 273 -6.16 20.20 -13.95
CA PRO A 273 -7.02 20.05 -12.78
C PRO A 273 -7.64 18.64 -12.72
N PRO A 274 -7.54 17.93 -11.58
CA PRO A 274 -8.01 16.55 -11.47
C PRO A 274 -9.53 16.40 -11.39
N PHE A 275 -10.25 17.48 -11.05
CA PHE A 275 -11.70 17.48 -10.87
C PHE A 275 -12.45 18.41 -11.84
N PRO A 276 -12.31 18.23 -13.17
CA PRO A 276 -13.00 19.05 -14.15
C PRO A 276 -14.52 18.84 -14.10
N ILE A 277 -15.28 19.90 -14.39
CA ILE A 277 -16.74 19.87 -14.54
C ILE A 277 -17.06 19.42 -15.96
N VAL A 278 -17.01 18.11 -16.20
CA VAL A 278 -17.22 17.47 -17.50
C VAL A 278 -17.94 16.15 -17.35
N ASN A 279 -18.98 15.92 -18.16
CA ASN A 279 -19.75 14.67 -18.12
C ASN A 279 -18.95 13.47 -18.63
N ASN A 280 -18.02 13.70 -19.56
CA ASN A 280 -17.22 12.66 -20.18
C ASN A 280 -16.04 12.26 -19.30
N ILE A 281 -15.57 11.02 -19.49
CA ILE A 281 -14.30 10.56 -18.93
C ILE A 281 -13.16 11.06 -19.82
N ILE A 282 -12.21 11.79 -19.26
CA ILE A 282 -11.14 12.46 -20.00
C ILE A 282 -9.80 12.23 -19.29
N SER A 283 -8.76 12.01 -20.07
CA SER A 283 -7.38 12.05 -19.59
C SER A 283 -7.01 13.48 -19.21
N ILE A 284 -6.68 13.74 -17.94
CA ILE A 284 -6.30 15.11 -17.53
C ILE A 284 -4.96 15.54 -18.11
N ALA A 285 -4.13 14.60 -18.57
CA ALA A 285 -2.82 14.91 -19.16
C ALA A 285 -2.89 15.20 -20.68
N THR A 286 -3.74 14.48 -21.41
CA THR A 286 -3.77 14.55 -22.89
C THR A 286 -5.06 15.14 -23.46
N GLY A 287 -6.10 15.28 -22.64
CA GLY A 287 -7.43 15.69 -23.10
C GLY A 287 -8.18 14.62 -23.89
N ILE A 288 -7.64 13.41 -24.04
CA ILE A 288 -8.29 12.31 -24.76
C ILE A 288 -9.58 11.92 -24.02
N VAL A 289 -10.69 11.94 -24.76
CA VAL A 289 -12.01 11.56 -24.26
C VAL A 289 -12.22 10.06 -24.45
N GLY A 290 -12.59 9.37 -23.37
CA GLY A 290 -12.90 7.95 -23.42
C GLY A 290 -14.26 7.68 -24.08
N ASP A 291 -14.37 6.49 -24.67
CA ASP A 291 -15.61 5.99 -25.27
C ASP A 291 -16.72 5.79 -24.21
N LYS A 292 -17.98 5.75 -24.65
CA LYS A 292 -19.17 5.46 -23.81
C LYS A 292 -19.08 4.10 -23.10
N ARG A 293 -18.22 3.20 -23.57
CA ARG A 293 -17.95 1.89 -22.95
C ARG A 293 -17.05 1.98 -21.71
N VAL A 294 -16.31 3.08 -21.52
CA VAL A 294 -15.38 3.25 -20.41
C VAL A 294 -16.16 3.53 -19.13
N ASN A 295 -16.05 2.64 -18.16
CA ASN A 295 -16.77 2.69 -16.89
C ASN A 295 -15.84 2.58 -15.66
N CYS A 296 -14.53 2.82 -15.83
CA CYS A 296 -13.52 2.66 -14.76
C CYS A 296 -13.79 3.51 -13.51
N TYR A 297 -14.50 4.64 -13.66
CA TYR A 297 -14.95 5.51 -12.56
C TYR A 297 -16.05 4.88 -11.66
N LYS A 298 -16.49 3.66 -11.97
CA LYS A 298 -17.44 2.86 -11.17
C LYS A 298 -16.86 1.50 -10.78
N ALA A 299 -15.53 1.38 -10.67
CA ALA A 299 -14.86 0.11 -10.42
C ALA A 299 -15.39 -0.62 -9.18
N ASN A 300 -15.66 0.09 -8.08
CA ASN A 300 -16.24 -0.55 -6.89
C ASN A 300 -17.64 -1.15 -7.15
N GLU A 301 -18.52 -0.41 -7.83
CA GLU A 301 -19.89 -0.86 -8.16
C GLU A 301 -19.86 -2.06 -9.14
N ILE A 302 -18.97 -2.02 -10.13
CA ILE A 302 -18.76 -3.11 -11.09
C ILE A 302 -18.27 -4.35 -10.35
N GLY A 303 -17.24 -4.20 -9.51
CA GLY A 303 -16.69 -5.28 -8.71
C GLY A 303 -17.74 -5.96 -7.84
N LEU A 304 -18.57 -5.17 -7.14
CA LEU A 304 -19.65 -5.69 -6.30
C LEU A 304 -20.72 -6.43 -7.12
N THR A 305 -21.07 -5.92 -8.30
CA THR A 305 -21.99 -6.59 -9.22
C THR A 305 -21.45 -7.94 -9.68
N GLU A 306 -20.18 -7.99 -10.09
CA GLU A 306 -19.52 -9.22 -10.52
C GLU A 306 -19.40 -10.25 -9.38
N MET A 307 -19.12 -9.79 -8.16
CA MET A 307 -19.11 -10.66 -6.98
C MET A 307 -20.47 -11.30 -6.73
N LYS A 308 -21.57 -10.53 -6.85
CA LYS A 308 -22.94 -11.05 -6.66
C LYS A 308 -23.28 -12.15 -7.66
N LYS A 309 -22.82 -12.03 -8.92
CA LYS A 309 -23.03 -13.05 -9.94
C LYS A 309 -22.35 -14.38 -9.61
N MET A 310 -21.28 -14.37 -8.82
CA MET A 310 -20.53 -15.57 -8.46
C MET A 310 -21.07 -16.29 -7.21
N ILE A 311 -22.02 -15.69 -6.47
CA ILE A 311 -22.63 -16.34 -5.31
C ILE A 311 -23.53 -17.50 -5.81
N GLY A 312 -23.14 -18.73 -5.50
CA GLY A 312 -23.90 -19.94 -5.87
C GLY A 312 -23.46 -20.61 -7.18
N LEU A 313 -22.48 -20.06 -7.88
CA LEU A 313 -21.82 -20.75 -9.00
C LEU A 313 -20.60 -21.51 -8.48
N THR A 314 -20.81 -22.78 -8.12
CA THR A 314 -19.72 -23.74 -7.96
C THR A 314 -19.16 -24.07 -9.35
N HIS A 315 -17.90 -23.73 -9.58
CA HIS A 315 -17.10 -24.34 -10.66
C HIS A 315 -16.68 -25.75 -10.27
#